data_AF-A0A4P6XU17-F1
#
_entry.id   AF-A0A4P6XU17-F1
#
_cell.length_a   1.000
_cell.length_b   1.000
_cell.length_c   1.000
_cell.angle_alpha   90.00
_cell.angle_beta   90.00
_cell.angle_gamma   90.00
#
_symmetry.space_group_name_H-M   'P 1'
#
loop_
_entity.id
_entity.type
_entity.pdbx_description
1 polymer ?
#
loop_
_entity_poly.entity_id
_entity_poly.type
_entity_poly.pdbx_seq_one_letter_code
_entity_poly.pdbx_strand_id
1 'polypeptide(L)'
;MSILFTTGATVTFRPLLDEITNPDFLELLASAGFRTISIQYGNEINATGANLSKSYFSELLASKGLVQQFDLEIANEFNDKSVTIFRNSKFTLRAFGFANNINTYISQADLVVSHAGTGSILDTLRLKKPLIVVTNDSLMDNHQAEIAARFEAENYLVKVTEAELKKGILGEKIQLWKNGEISLDSLPDPPAGVLENVIAEELEKC
;
A
#
# COMPACT_ATOMS: atom_id res chain seq x y z
N MET A 1 2.58 -15.54 -3.40
CA MET A 1 1.79 -14.55 -2.66
C MET A 1 1.87 -13.22 -3.37
N SER A 2 0.83 -12.41 -3.21
CA SER A 2 0.69 -11.06 -3.76
C SER A 2 0.59 -10.05 -2.60
N ILE A 3 1.25 -8.91 -2.75
CA ILE A 3 1.18 -7.80 -1.80
C ILE A 3 0.79 -6.53 -2.54
N LEU A 4 -0.09 -5.73 -1.94
CA LEU A 4 -0.52 -4.45 -2.49
C LEU A 4 -0.11 -3.33 -1.53
N PHE A 5 0.66 -2.37 -2.04
CA PHE A 5 1.01 -1.14 -1.35
C PHE A 5 0.15 -0.02 -1.91
N THR A 6 -0.50 0.77 -1.07
CA THR A 6 -1.19 1.99 -1.46
C THR A 6 -0.65 3.17 -0.69
N THR A 7 -0.10 4.15 -1.43
CA THR A 7 0.49 5.36 -0.84
C THR A 7 -0.51 6.52 -0.76
N GLY A 8 -1.81 6.27 -0.96
CA GLY A 8 -2.86 7.29 -1.02
C GLY A 8 -3.40 7.57 -2.44
N ALA A 9 -4.64 8.06 -2.51
CA ALA A 9 -5.35 8.33 -3.77
C ALA A 9 -4.98 9.68 -4.42
N THR A 10 -4.83 10.72 -3.60
CA THR A 10 -4.60 12.11 -4.04
C THR A 10 -3.14 12.51 -3.95
N VAL A 11 -2.51 12.32 -2.78
CA VAL A 11 -1.09 12.62 -2.56
C VAL A 11 -0.33 11.33 -2.32
N THR A 12 0.83 11.22 -2.95
CA THR A 12 1.70 10.04 -2.85
C THR A 12 2.56 10.17 -1.61
N PHE A 13 2.40 9.24 -0.67
CA PHE A 13 3.25 9.15 0.50
C PHE A 13 4.66 8.71 0.11
N ARG A 14 5.52 9.69 -0.20
CA ARG A 14 6.90 9.50 -0.68
C ARG A 14 7.77 8.64 0.24
N PRO A 15 7.70 8.73 1.59
CA PRO A 15 8.51 7.88 2.46
C PRO A 15 8.21 6.39 2.27
N LEU A 16 6.93 6.03 2.13
CA LEU A 16 6.55 4.64 1.82
C LEU A 16 6.97 4.25 0.43
N LEU A 17 6.87 5.17 -0.55
CA LEU A 17 7.35 4.90 -1.90
C LEU A 17 8.88 4.66 -1.93
N ASP A 18 9.66 5.43 -1.20
CA ASP A 18 11.12 5.23 -1.11
C ASP A 18 11.44 3.86 -0.52
N GLU A 19 10.76 3.48 0.57
CA GLU A 19 10.95 2.18 1.23
C GLU A 19 10.55 1.00 0.33
N ILE A 20 9.41 1.06 -0.37
CA ILE A 20 9.01 -0.03 -1.29
C ILE A 20 9.88 -0.10 -2.54
N THR A 21 10.57 0.99 -2.89
CA THR A 21 11.61 1.01 -3.93
C THR A 21 13.00 0.69 -3.40
N ASN A 22 13.13 0.33 -2.13
CA ASN A 22 14.41 -0.06 -1.56
C ASN A 22 14.77 -1.49 -2.03
N PRO A 23 15.95 -1.71 -2.65
CA PRO A 23 16.36 -3.04 -3.10
C PRO A 23 16.37 -4.08 -1.97
N ASP A 24 16.86 -3.71 -0.78
CA ASP A 24 16.87 -4.59 0.39
C ASP A 24 15.45 -5.01 0.81
N PHE A 25 14.50 -4.07 0.75
CA PHE A 25 13.10 -4.34 1.07
C PHE A 25 12.44 -5.24 0.02
N LEU A 26 12.71 -5.01 -1.27
CA LEU A 26 12.22 -5.88 -2.34
C LEU A 26 12.81 -7.28 -2.27
N GLU A 27 14.09 -7.43 -1.90
CA GLU A 27 14.69 -8.74 -1.62
C GLU A 27 14.07 -9.41 -0.40
N LEU A 28 13.74 -8.65 0.65
CA LEU A 28 13.04 -9.17 1.82
C LEU A 28 11.66 -9.70 1.43
N LEU A 29 10.89 -8.96 0.63
CA LEU A 29 9.60 -9.40 0.11
C LEU A 29 9.73 -10.65 -0.78
N ALA A 30 10.71 -10.66 -1.69
CA ALA A 30 10.96 -11.80 -2.56
C ALA A 30 11.38 -13.04 -1.77
N SER A 31 12.22 -12.88 -0.75
CA SER A 31 12.65 -13.94 0.17
C SER A 31 11.51 -14.42 1.06
N ALA A 32 10.61 -13.51 1.44
CA ALA A 32 9.34 -13.82 2.06
C ALA A 32 8.34 -14.44 1.06
N GLY A 33 8.70 -14.75 -0.20
CA GLY A 33 7.87 -15.47 -1.15
C GLY A 33 6.75 -14.64 -1.81
N PHE A 34 6.82 -13.30 -1.71
CA PHE A 34 5.97 -12.42 -2.50
C PHE A 34 6.50 -12.37 -3.93
N ARG A 35 5.69 -12.89 -4.85
CA ARG A 35 6.02 -12.97 -6.27
C ARG A 35 5.38 -11.84 -7.08
N THR A 36 4.35 -11.21 -6.52
CA THR A 36 3.63 -10.11 -7.15
C THR A 36 3.52 -8.96 -6.16
N ILE A 37 4.13 -7.84 -6.50
CA ILE A 37 4.17 -6.63 -5.69
C ILE A 37 3.42 -5.56 -6.47
N SER A 38 2.27 -5.16 -5.97
CA SER A 38 1.46 -4.11 -6.59
C SER A 38 1.63 -2.82 -5.79
N ILE A 39 1.84 -1.70 -6.46
CA ILE A 39 2.04 -0.39 -5.88
C ILE A 39 1.01 0.54 -6.50
N GLN A 40 0.16 1.11 -5.66
CA GLN A 40 -0.73 2.18 -6.02
C GLN A 40 -0.15 3.50 -5.50
N TYR A 41 0.09 4.43 -6.41
CA TYR A 41 0.47 5.80 -6.09
C TYR A 41 -0.67 6.77 -6.39
N GLY A 42 -0.63 7.95 -5.75
CA GLY A 42 -1.63 8.99 -5.93
C GLY A 42 -1.58 9.58 -7.34
N ASN A 43 -2.68 10.20 -7.77
CA ASN A 43 -2.74 10.85 -9.08
C ASN A 43 -2.30 12.32 -9.02
N GLU A 44 -1.11 12.59 -8.47
CA GLU A 44 -0.54 13.94 -8.46
C GLU A 44 -0.15 14.34 -9.88
N ILE A 45 -0.91 15.25 -10.46
CA ILE A 45 -0.66 15.81 -11.79
C ILE A 45 -0.12 17.23 -11.67
N ASN A 46 0.91 17.55 -12.45
CA ASN A 46 1.41 18.92 -12.59
C ASN A 46 0.38 19.76 -13.37
N ALA A 47 0.52 21.09 -13.31
CA ALA A 47 -0.11 22.04 -14.22
C ALA A 47 0.07 21.69 -15.71
N THR A 48 1.10 20.92 -16.07
CA THR A 48 1.36 20.43 -17.43
C THR A 48 0.65 19.11 -17.79
N GLY A 49 -0.13 18.53 -16.87
CA GLY A 49 -0.83 17.25 -17.05
C GLY A 49 0.06 16.01 -16.93
N ALA A 50 1.35 16.17 -16.59
CA ALA A 50 2.26 15.07 -16.32
C ALA A 50 2.06 14.54 -14.89
N ASN A 51 2.01 13.21 -14.73
CA ASN A 51 1.91 12.55 -13.43
C ASN A 51 3.23 12.67 -12.66
N LEU A 52 3.30 13.53 -11.64
CA LEU A 52 4.47 13.70 -10.77
C LEU A 52 4.85 12.37 -10.11
N SER A 53 3.86 11.62 -9.61
CA SER A 53 4.09 10.36 -8.91
C SER A 53 4.80 9.33 -9.79
N LYS A 54 4.40 9.26 -11.07
CA LYS A 54 5.03 8.38 -12.05
C LYS A 54 6.47 8.82 -12.33
N SER A 55 6.70 10.12 -12.53
CA SER A 55 8.04 10.65 -12.76
C SER A 55 8.96 10.42 -11.56
N TYR A 56 8.46 10.65 -10.34
CA TYR A 56 9.20 10.43 -9.11
C TYR A 56 9.53 8.94 -8.90
N PHE A 57 8.58 8.05 -9.19
CA PHE A 57 8.83 6.61 -9.13
C PHE A 57 9.90 6.16 -10.15
N SER A 58 9.81 6.63 -11.39
CA SER A 58 10.83 6.36 -12.42
C SER A 58 12.20 6.91 -12.02
N GLU A 59 12.25 8.08 -11.39
CA GLU A 59 13.48 8.68 -10.89
C GLU A 59 14.06 7.88 -9.71
N LEU A 60 13.24 7.41 -8.78
CA LEU A 60 13.66 6.51 -7.70
C LEU A 60 14.24 5.20 -8.24
N LEU A 61 13.57 4.58 -9.23
CA LEU A 61 14.06 3.38 -9.92
C LEU A 61 15.45 3.61 -10.55
N ALA A 62 15.66 4.78 -11.18
CA ALA A 62 16.93 5.15 -11.79
C ALA A 62 18.00 5.46 -10.73
N SER A 63 17.65 6.23 -9.70
CA SER A 63 18.55 6.66 -8.64
C SER A 63 19.03 5.49 -7.78
N LYS A 64 18.13 4.57 -7.44
CA LYS A 64 18.42 3.35 -6.66
C LYS A 64 18.99 2.22 -7.52
N GLY A 65 19.07 2.39 -8.84
CA GLY A 65 19.63 1.39 -9.76
C GLY A 65 18.82 0.09 -9.87
N LEU A 66 17.56 0.08 -9.40
CA LEU A 66 16.70 -1.10 -9.32
C LEU A 66 16.55 -1.82 -10.66
N VAL A 67 16.41 -1.05 -11.74
CA VAL A 67 16.20 -1.61 -13.09
C VAL A 67 17.42 -2.43 -13.54
N GLN A 68 18.63 -1.96 -13.22
CA GLN A 68 19.88 -2.64 -13.56
C GLN A 68 20.18 -3.79 -12.59
N GLN A 69 19.88 -3.61 -11.30
CA GLN A 69 20.14 -4.60 -10.26
C GLN A 69 19.21 -5.81 -10.36
N PHE A 70 17.96 -5.58 -10.74
CA PHE A 70 16.92 -6.61 -10.82
C PHE A 70 16.53 -6.97 -12.27
N ASP A 71 17.21 -6.43 -13.28
CA ASP A 71 16.89 -6.64 -14.70
C ASP A 71 15.38 -6.51 -14.98
N LEU A 72 14.80 -5.40 -14.50
CA LEU A 72 13.36 -5.19 -14.54
C LEU A 72 12.91 -4.85 -15.96
N GLU A 73 12.27 -5.81 -16.63
CA GLU A 73 11.68 -5.60 -17.94
C GLU A 73 10.33 -4.87 -17.83
N ILE A 74 10.21 -3.72 -18.48
CA ILE A 74 8.96 -2.96 -18.52
C ILE A 74 8.04 -3.62 -19.56
N ALA A 75 7.03 -4.35 -19.08
CA ALA A 75 6.12 -5.13 -19.94
C ALA A 75 4.96 -4.32 -20.56
N ASN A 76 4.83 -3.05 -20.20
CA ASN A 76 3.92 -2.00 -20.70
C ASN A 76 2.42 -2.30 -20.94
N GLU A 77 1.61 -1.42 -20.32
CA GLU A 77 0.26 -0.95 -20.69
C GLU A 77 -0.77 -2.00 -21.13
N PHE A 78 -1.32 -2.74 -20.17
CA PHE A 78 -2.67 -3.27 -20.32
C PHE A 78 -3.66 -2.10 -20.40
N ASN A 79 -4.05 -1.69 -21.63
CA ASN A 79 -5.25 -0.99 -22.11
C ASN A 79 -5.90 0.15 -21.28
N ASP A 80 -5.33 0.51 -20.15
CA ASP A 80 -5.76 1.49 -19.16
C ASP A 80 -4.49 2.30 -18.83
N LYS A 81 -4.46 3.54 -19.32
CA LYS A 81 -3.26 4.36 -19.61
C LYS A 81 -2.40 4.78 -18.39
N SER A 82 -2.47 4.06 -17.27
CA SER A 82 -1.86 4.43 -16.00
C SER A 82 -1.11 3.30 -15.28
N VAL A 83 -1.16 2.05 -15.77
CA VAL A 83 -0.52 0.89 -15.14
C VAL A 83 0.83 0.58 -15.80
N THR A 84 1.90 0.55 -14.99
CA THR A 84 3.25 0.16 -15.38
C THR A 84 3.61 -1.16 -14.72
N ILE A 85 3.97 -2.18 -15.50
CA ILE A 85 4.35 -3.49 -14.99
C ILE A 85 5.83 -3.71 -15.28
N PHE A 86 6.58 -4.04 -14.24
CA PHE A 86 7.98 -4.44 -14.30
C PHE A 86 8.08 -5.91 -13.94
N ARG A 87 8.68 -6.70 -14.81
CA ARG A 87 8.82 -8.14 -14.62
C ARG A 87 10.29 -8.47 -14.39
N ASN A 88 10.54 -9.32 -13.42
CA ASN A 88 11.85 -9.90 -13.13
C ASN A 88 11.68 -11.43 -12.97
N SER A 89 12.78 -12.17 -13.08
CA SER A 89 12.89 -13.59 -12.73
C SER A 89 12.47 -13.90 -11.29
N LYS A 90 12.72 -13.00 -10.32
CA LYS A 90 12.35 -13.21 -8.90
C LYS A 90 10.89 -12.82 -8.58
N PHE A 91 10.46 -11.64 -9.02
CA PHE A 91 9.13 -11.07 -8.71
C PHE A 91 8.61 -10.19 -9.85
N THR A 92 7.32 -9.88 -9.81
CA THR A 92 6.65 -8.94 -10.71
C THR A 92 6.17 -7.73 -9.93
N LEU A 93 6.63 -6.55 -10.29
CA LEU A 93 6.23 -5.27 -9.72
C LEU A 93 5.18 -4.61 -10.63
N ARG A 94 4.03 -4.18 -10.09
CA ARG A 94 2.97 -3.51 -10.83
C ARG A 94 2.69 -2.18 -10.18
N ALA A 95 3.08 -1.08 -10.80
CA ALA A 95 2.85 0.27 -10.30
C ALA A 95 1.70 0.92 -11.08
N PHE A 96 0.67 1.44 -10.41
CA PHE A 96 -0.46 2.10 -11.05
C PHE A 96 -0.94 3.30 -10.26
N GLY A 97 -1.60 4.23 -10.95
CA GLY A 97 -2.20 5.42 -10.33
C GLY A 97 -3.54 5.12 -9.63
N PHE A 98 -4.32 6.17 -9.38
CA PHE A 98 -5.70 6.02 -8.91
C PHE A 98 -6.52 5.17 -9.89
N ALA A 99 -7.14 4.11 -9.40
CA ALA A 99 -8.00 3.21 -10.18
C ALA A 99 -9.33 3.02 -9.47
N ASN A 100 -10.44 3.18 -10.20
CA ASN A 100 -11.80 2.96 -9.70
C ASN A 100 -12.06 1.50 -9.24
N ASN A 101 -11.23 0.55 -9.68
CA ASN A 101 -11.40 -0.88 -9.43
C ASN A 101 -10.34 -1.45 -8.47
N ILE A 102 -9.95 -0.70 -7.42
CA ILE A 102 -8.93 -1.18 -6.47
C ILE A 102 -9.37 -2.42 -5.68
N ASN A 103 -10.68 -2.59 -5.45
CA ASN A 103 -11.27 -3.77 -4.83
C ASN A 103 -10.77 -5.09 -5.44
N THR A 104 -10.64 -5.16 -6.76
CA THR A 104 -10.13 -6.36 -7.45
C THR A 104 -8.67 -6.64 -7.09
N TYR A 105 -7.85 -5.60 -6.99
CA TYR A 105 -6.44 -5.72 -6.60
C TYR A 105 -6.29 -6.13 -5.14
N ILE A 106 -7.11 -5.56 -4.25
CA ILE A 106 -7.14 -5.92 -2.83
C ILE A 106 -7.60 -7.36 -2.65
N SER A 107 -8.65 -7.78 -3.36
CA SER A 107 -9.16 -9.15 -3.30
C SER A 107 -8.12 -10.18 -3.77
N GLN A 108 -7.35 -9.83 -4.80
CA GLN A 108 -6.23 -10.64 -5.30
C GLN A 108 -4.99 -10.57 -4.43
N ALA A 109 -4.86 -9.58 -3.54
CA ALA A 109 -3.73 -9.45 -2.63
C ALA A 109 -3.88 -10.42 -1.45
N ASP A 110 -2.79 -11.07 -1.07
CA ASP A 110 -2.69 -11.80 0.20
C ASP A 110 -2.49 -10.84 1.37
N LEU A 111 -1.81 -9.71 1.14
CA LEU A 111 -1.52 -8.67 2.13
C LEU A 111 -1.66 -7.28 1.53
N VAL A 112 -2.29 -6.36 2.27
CA VAL A 112 -2.40 -4.96 1.87
C VAL A 112 -1.66 -4.08 2.86
N VAL A 113 -0.87 -3.15 2.34
CA VAL A 113 -0.18 -2.12 3.10
C VAL A 113 -0.70 -0.78 2.61
N SER A 114 -1.34 -0.02 3.49
CA SER A 114 -1.91 1.27 3.16
C SER A 114 -1.23 2.36 3.98
N HIS A 115 -0.78 3.44 3.34
CA HIS A 115 -0.71 4.72 4.06
C HIS A 115 -2.13 5.02 4.56
N ALA A 116 -2.29 5.54 5.76
CA ALA A 116 -3.54 5.61 6.53
C ALA A 116 -4.75 6.37 5.94
N GLY A 117 -4.91 6.42 4.62
CA GLY A 117 -6.13 6.83 3.94
C GLY A 117 -7.31 5.95 4.34
N THR A 118 -8.32 6.60 4.91
CA THR A 118 -9.53 5.99 5.44
C THR A 118 -10.23 5.11 4.41
N GLY A 119 -10.35 5.57 3.15
CA GLY A 119 -10.99 4.81 2.08
C GLY A 119 -10.33 3.45 1.80
N SER A 120 -9.00 3.40 1.76
CA SER A 120 -8.25 2.16 1.53
C SER A 120 -8.34 1.20 2.72
N ILE A 121 -8.36 1.73 3.95
CA ILE A 121 -8.57 0.94 5.16
C ILE A 121 -9.94 0.25 5.10
N LEU A 122 -10.99 1.02 4.82
CA LEU A 122 -12.37 0.53 4.77
C LEU A 122 -12.57 -0.50 3.65
N ASP A 123 -12.01 -0.28 2.46
CA ASP A 123 -12.10 -1.21 1.32
C ASP A 123 -11.41 -2.55 1.64
N THR A 124 -10.26 -2.50 2.32
CA THR A 124 -9.53 -3.70 2.75
C THR A 124 -10.26 -4.47 3.84
N LEU A 125 -10.79 -3.76 4.83
CA LEU A 125 -11.58 -4.35 5.91
C LEU A 125 -12.87 -4.99 5.38
N ARG A 126 -13.54 -4.37 4.40
CA ARG A 126 -14.70 -4.93 3.70
C ARG A 126 -14.38 -6.27 3.04
N LEU A 127 -13.21 -6.38 2.43
CA LEU A 127 -12.74 -7.59 1.77
C LEU A 127 -12.15 -8.63 2.74
N LYS A 128 -12.20 -8.37 4.06
CA LYS A 128 -11.66 -9.23 5.12
C LYS A 128 -10.21 -9.62 4.85
N LYS A 129 -9.42 -8.65 4.37
CA LYS A 129 -8.01 -8.85 4.04
C LYS A 129 -7.11 -8.30 5.14
N PRO A 130 -5.96 -8.94 5.38
CA PRO A 130 -4.98 -8.45 6.33
C PRO A 130 -4.44 -7.10 5.86
N LEU A 131 -4.45 -6.13 6.77
CA LEU A 131 -4.10 -4.74 6.50
C LEU A 131 -2.98 -4.27 7.43
N ILE A 132 -1.94 -3.68 6.84
CA ILE A 132 -0.91 -2.94 7.56
C ILE A 132 -1.08 -1.47 7.24
N VAL A 133 -1.27 -0.64 8.26
CA VAL A 133 -1.45 0.79 8.09
C VAL A 133 -0.17 1.51 8.44
N VAL A 134 0.34 2.32 7.51
CA VAL A 134 1.49 3.21 7.74
C VAL A 134 0.97 4.61 8.06
N THR A 135 1.23 5.06 9.29
CA THR A 135 0.78 6.33 9.82
C THR A 135 1.93 7.35 9.84
N ASN A 136 1.62 8.61 9.53
CA ASN A 136 2.59 9.70 9.68
C ASN A 136 2.32 10.47 10.97
N ASP A 137 3.09 10.18 12.01
CA ASP A 137 2.99 10.84 13.31
C ASP A 137 3.07 12.38 13.22
N SER A 138 3.72 12.94 12.19
CA SER A 138 3.94 14.39 12.04
C SER A 138 2.85 15.15 11.27
N LEU A 139 2.00 14.48 10.51
CA LEU A 139 1.10 15.14 9.54
C LEU A 139 -0.32 14.54 9.50
N MET A 140 -0.53 13.48 10.26
CA MET A 140 -1.78 12.75 10.26
C MET A 140 -2.84 13.51 11.05
N ASP A 141 -4.02 13.63 10.44
CA ASP A 141 -5.19 14.10 11.16
C ASP A 141 -5.47 13.12 12.31
N ASN A 142 -5.64 13.61 13.54
CA ASN A 142 -5.88 12.77 14.73
C ASN A 142 -6.98 11.73 14.49
N HIS A 143 -7.91 12.03 13.58
CA HIS A 143 -9.00 11.16 13.20
C HIS A 143 -8.54 9.85 12.53
N GLN A 144 -7.66 9.89 11.52
CA GLN A 144 -7.19 8.65 10.88
C GLN A 144 -6.43 7.78 11.88
N ALA A 145 -5.73 8.40 12.83
CA ALA A 145 -4.94 7.70 13.83
C ALA A 145 -5.86 7.00 14.84
N GLU A 146 -6.97 7.65 15.19
CA GLU A 146 -8.02 7.07 16.03
C GLU A 146 -8.68 5.87 15.36
N ILE A 147 -9.02 5.98 14.07
CA ILE A 147 -9.60 4.88 13.28
C ILE A 147 -8.63 3.69 13.27
N ALA A 148 -7.35 3.94 12.92
CA ALA A 148 -6.33 2.91 12.92
C ALA A 148 -6.15 2.27 14.31
N ALA A 149 -6.18 3.06 15.39
CA ALA A 149 -6.05 2.56 16.76
C ALA A 149 -7.23 1.68 17.18
N ARG A 150 -8.47 2.04 16.80
CA ARG A 150 -9.66 1.22 17.08
C ARG A 150 -9.57 -0.14 16.39
N PHE A 151 -9.20 -0.16 15.12
CA PHE A 151 -9.07 -1.42 14.38
C PHE A 151 -7.84 -2.24 14.80
N GLU A 152 -6.77 -1.60 15.26
CA GLU A 152 -5.63 -2.29 15.87
C GLU A 152 -6.02 -2.96 17.19
N ALA A 153 -6.81 -2.29 18.04
CA ALA A 153 -7.26 -2.86 19.32
C ALA A 153 -8.04 -4.16 19.13
N GLU A 154 -8.78 -4.26 18.02
CA GLU A 154 -9.55 -5.43 17.63
C GLU A 154 -8.73 -6.45 16.80
N ASN A 155 -7.42 -6.25 16.64
CA ASN A 155 -6.52 -7.10 15.83
C ASN A 155 -6.91 -7.22 14.35
N TYR A 156 -7.64 -6.26 13.78
CA TYR A 156 -7.99 -6.24 12.35
C TYR A 156 -6.90 -5.63 11.47
N LEU A 157 -6.04 -4.79 12.03
CA LEU A 157 -4.92 -4.19 11.30
C LEU A 157 -3.70 -3.99 12.20
N VAL A 158 -2.55 -3.81 11.57
CA VAL A 158 -1.28 -3.49 12.25
C VAL A 158 -0.86 -2.09 11.89
N LYS A 159 -0.70 -1.19 12.87
CA LYS A 159 -0.16 0.15 12.61
C LYS A 159 1.37 0.15 12.59
N VAL A 160 1.95 0.95 11.72
CA VAL A 160 3.40 1.17 11.58
C VAL A 160 3.60 2.66 11.43
N THR A 161 4.47 3.26 12.24
CA THR A 161 4.74 4.70 12.10
C THR A 161 5.80 4.95 11.05
N GLU A 162 5.89 6.17 10.51
CA GLU A 162 6.98 6.54 9.59
C GLU A 162 8.38 6.30 10.20
N ALA A 163 8.53 6.50 11.51
CA ALA A 163 9.78 6.22 12.21
C ALA A 163 10.14 4.73 12.21
N GLU A 164 9.12 3.85 12.34
CA GLU A 164 9.28 2.40 12.29
C GLU A 164 9.54 1.93 10.85
N LEU A 165 8.89 2.56 9.87
CA LEU A 165 9.12 2.33 8.45
C LEU A 165 10.61 2.53 8.13
N LYS A 166 11.17 3.70 8.46
CA LYS A 166 12.60 4.03 8.24
C LYS A 166 13.59 3.10 8.94
N LYS A 167 13.14 2.36 9.96
CA LYS A 167 13.95 1.36 10.68
C LYS A 167 13.89 -0.03 10.04
N GLY A 168 13.08 -0.23 9.00
CA GLY A 168 12.86 -1.52 8.35
C GLY A 168 11.85 -2.42 9.05
N ILE A 169 11.14 -1.92 10.07
CA ILE A 169 10.19 -2.71 10.88
C ILE A 169 8.98 -3.14 10.05
N LEU A 170 8.66 -2.44 8.96
CA LEU A 170 7.65 -2.87 8.00
C LEU A 170 7.95 -4.28 7.45
N GLY A 171 9.21 -4.54 7.09
CA GLY A 171 9.62 -5.85 6.58
C GLY A 171 9.48 -6.94 7.64
N GLU A 172 9.92 -6.64 8.87
CA GLU A 172 9.78 -7.57 10.01
C GLU A 172 8.31 -7.90 10.29
N LYS A 173 7.41 -6.91 10.29
CA LYS A 173 5.97 -7.13 10.50
C LYS A 173 5.34 -7.99 9.40
N ILE A 174 5.77 -7.81 8.15
CA ILE A 174 5.33 -8.66 7.03
C ILE A 174 5.80 -10.11 7.25
N GLN A 175 7.02 -10.30 7.77
CA GLN A 175 7.52 -11.63 8.11
C GLN A 175 6.79 -12.24 9.32
N LEU A 176 6.53 -11.48 10.38
CA LEU A 176 5.76 -11.93 11.54
C LEU A 176 4.35 -12.35 11.16
N TRP A 177 3.69 -11.57 10.30
CA TRP A 177 2.40 -11.94 9.72
C TRP A 177 2.50 -13.24 8.92
N LYS A 178 3.53 -13.38 8.09
CA LYS A 178 3.75 -14.60 7.31
C LYS A 178 4.07 -15.83 8.17
N ASN A 179 4.75 -15.63 9.30
CA ASN A 179 5.06 -16.68 10.28
C ASN A 179 3.83 -17.08 11.11
N GLY A 180 2.72 -16.36 10.99
CA GLY A 180 1.49 -16.60 11.73
C GLY A 180 1.50 -16.05 13.16
N GLU A 181 2.49 -15.23 13.54
CA GLU A 181 2.51 -14.56 14.85
C GLU A 181 1.45 -13.46 14.93
N ILE A 182 1.14 -12.81 13.80
CA ILE A 182 0.09 -11.81 13.70
C ILE A 182 -1.15 -12.49 13.09
N SER A 183 -2.07 -12.91 13.94
CA SER A 183 -3.41 -13.31 13.51
C SER A 183 -4.25 -12.06 13.28
N LEU A 184 -4.34 -11.63 12.02
CA LEU A 184 -5.28 -10.60 11.61
C LEU A 184 -6.65 -11.25 11.53
N ASP A 185 -7.50 -10.93 12.51
CA ASP A 185 -8.85 -11.47 12.54
C ASP A 185 -9.66 -10.89 11.38
N SER A 186 -10.62 -11.67 10.88
CA SER A 186 -11.50 -11.18 9.82
C SER A 186 -12.66 -10.49 10.51
N LEU A 187 -12.94 -9.23 10.14
CA LEU A 187 -14.12 -8.53 10.67
C LEU A 187 -15.33 -9.48 10.58
N PRO A 188 -15.96 -9.88 11.71
CA PRO A 188 -17.25 -10.54 11.63
C PRO A 188 -18.16 -9.60 10.83
N ASP A 189 -18.98 -10.16 9.93
CA ASP A 189 -19.93 -9.36 9.12
C ASP A 189 -20.51 -8.25 10.00
N PRO A 190 -20.22 -6.98 9.71
CA PRO A 190 -20.55 -5.96 10.68
C PRO A 190 -22.07 -5.86 10.75
N PRO A 191 -22.66 -5.54 11.92
CA PRO A 191 -23.85 -4.71 11.87
C PRO A 191 -23.42 -3.47 11.07
N ALA A 192 -23.96 -3.33 9.86
CA ALA A 192 -23.47 -2.41 8.82
C ALA A 192 -23.15 -0.98 9.31
N GLY A 193 -23.75 -0.56 10.43
CA GLY A 193 -23.58 0.74 11.07
C GLY A 193 -22.18 1.17 11.50
N VAL A 194 -21.22 0.32 11.93
CA VAL A 194 -19.90 0.85 12.37
C VAL A 194 -19.07 1.35 11.19
N LEU A 195 -19.00 0.54 10.14
CA LEU A 195 -18.30 0.91 8.91
C LEU A 195 -19.04 2.04 8.19
N GLU A 196 -20.38 1.96 8.11
CA GLU A 196 -21.20 3.00 7.51
C GLU A 196 -21.11 4.32 8.28
N ASN A 197 -21.03 4.32 9.61
CA ASN A 197 -20.83 5.54 10.39
C ASN A 197 -19.47 6.16 10.10
N VAL A 198 -18.37 5.37 10.09
CA VAL A 198 -17.04 5.91 9.75
C VAL A 198 -17.02 6.44 8.31
N ILE A 199 -17.66 5.75 7.36
CA ILE A 199 -17.78 6.22 5.96
C ILE A 199 -18.62 7.52 5.88
N ALA A 200 -19.74 7.59 6.59
CA ALA A 200 -20.62 8.75 6.61
C ALA A 200 -19.93 9.97 7.23
N GLU A 201 -19.25 9.78 8.38
CA GLU A 201 -18.48 10.82 9.06
C GLU A 201 -17.36 11.39 8.17
N GLU A 202 -16.74 10.56 7.32
CA GLU A 202 -15.72 11.00 6.34
C GLU A 202 -16.33 11.76 5.15
N LEU A 203 -17.50 11.32 4.65
CA LEU A 203 -18.24 11.99 3.58
C LEU A 203 -18.80 13.36 4.01
N GLU A 204 -19.12 13.53 5.30
CA GLU A 204 -19.65 14.78 5.87
C GLU A 204 -18.57 15.86 6.06
N LYS A 205 -17.28 15.51 6.01
CA LYS A 205 -16.15 16.45 6.21
C LYS A 205 -15.39 16.83 4.94
N CYS A 206 -15.76 16.29 3.77
CA CYS A 206 -15.18 16.65 2.47
C CYS A 206 -15.93 17.79 1.76
#